data_AF-D7T2Q2-F1
#
_entry.id   AF-D7T2Q2-F1
#
_cell.length_a   1.000
_cell.length_b   1.000
_cell.length_c   1.000
_cell.angle_alpha   90.00
_cell.angle_beta   90.00
_cell.angle_gamma   90.00
#
_symmetry.space_group_name_H-M   'P 1'
#
loop_
_entity.id
_entity.type
_entity.pdbx_description
1 polymer ?
#
loop_
_entity_poly.entity_id
_entity_poly.type
_entity_poly.pdbx_seq_one_letter_code
_entity_poly.pdbx_strand_id
1 'polypeptide(L)'
;MELGTTICTPLNPSCSACPVSDQCSALSMSESHISIFVIDYPVKVIKAKKRHDFSVVSVVKILEEQDISKGSQYNSRFLLVKRPNKGLLVDLWEFPSVLLDGETDRATRRKTIDHFLKSFKLDTEKNCSIVSREDVGECVHVFTHIHLKMYAELLVLHLKGGMKISYENEDKETMTWRWIDSEAFQAWD
;
A
#
# COMPACT_ATOMS: atom_id res chain seq x y z
N MET A 1 -5.89 3.52 28.74
CA MET A 1 -7.01 4.38 29.21
C MET A 1 -8.16 3.41 29.46
N GLU A 2 -8.47 3.10 30.71
CA GLU A 2 -9.19 1.87 31.08
C GLU A 2 -10.71 2.02 31.18
N LEU A 3 -11.21 3.19 31.58
CA LEU A 3 -12.63 3.39 31.85
C LEU A 3 -13.49 3.22 30.58
N GLY A 4 -13.07 3.82 29.46
CA GLY A 4 -13.79 3.74 28.18
C GLY A 4 -13.67 2.40 27.46
N THR A 5 -12.71 1.55 27.86
CA THR A 5 -12.52 0.22 27.28
C THR A 5 -13.24 -0.87 28.06
N THR A 6 -13.34 -0.74 29.39
CA THR A 6 -13.88 -1.80 30.26
C THR A 6 -15.26 -1.47 30.85
N ILE A 7 -15.58 -0.21 31.10
CA ILE A 7 -16.81 0.20 31.81
C ILE A 7 -17.73 1.00 30.89
N CYS A 8 -17.31 2.17 30.43
CA CYS A 8 -18.12 3.06 29.61
C CYS A 8 -17.97 2.72 28.12
N THR A 9 -18.38 1.51 27.74
CA THR A 9 -18.19 1.00 26.37
C THR A 9 -19.24 1.56 25.40
N PRO A 10 -18.96 1.60 24.08
CA PRO A 10 -19.85 2.24 23.10
C PRO A 10 -21.22 1.58 22.89
N LEU A 11 -21.39 0.32 23.31
CA LEU A 11 -22.63 -0.43 23.08
C LEU A 11 -23.28 -0.90 24.38
N ASN A 12 -22.48 -1.31 25.38
CA ASN A 12 -22.96 -1.87 26.63
C ASN A 12 -22.19 -1.28 27.82
N PRO A 13 -22.46 0.00 28.19
CA PRO A 13 -21.79 0.61 29.31
C PRO A 13 -22.27 -0.01 30.64
N SER A 14 -21.34 -0.36 31.53
CA SER A 14 -21.64 -0.88 32.87
C SER A 14 -21.84 0.27 33.85
N CYS A 15 -22.89 1.07 33.64
CA CYS A 15 -23.15 2.31 34.41
C CYS A 15 -23.25 2.07 35.92
N SER A 16 -23.81 0.93 36.36
CA SER A 16 -23.92 0.56 37.78
C SER A 16 -22.57 0.26 38.45
N ALA A 17 -21.56 -0.12 37.67
CA ALA A 17 -20.19 -0.35 38.15
C ALA A 17 -19.27 0.84 37.82
N CYS A 18 -19.81 1.94 37.29
CA CYS A 18 -19.02 3.08 36.87
C CYS A 18 -18.61 3.92 38.08
N PRO A 19 -17.30 4.08 38.39
CA PRO A 19 -16.85 4.82 39.57
C PRO A 19 -17.14 6.32 39.53
N VAL A 20 -17.62 6.83 38.38
CA VAL A 20 -17.97 8.24 38.17
C VAL A 20 -19.44 8.40 37.75
N SER A 21 -20.30 7.40 38.02
CA SER A 21 -21.74 7.43 37.74
C SER A 21 -22.41 8.69 38.28
N ASP A 22 -22.03 9.11 39.49
CA ASP A 22 -22.61 10.25 40.20
C ASP A 22 -22.37 11.59 39.51
N GLN A 23 -21.37 11.66 38.63
CA GLN A 23 -21.01 12.85 37.85
C GLN A 23 -21.37 12.70 36.36
N CYS A 24 -22.04 11.61 35.97
CA CYS A 24 -22.34 11.31 34.58
C CYS A 24 -23.66 11.96 34.13
N SER A 25 -23.57 13.09 33.42
CA SER A 25 -24.75 13.76 32.87
C SER A 25 -25.54 12.86 31.91
N ALA A 26 -24.88 12.01 31.12
CA ALA A 26 -25.55 11.10 30.21
C ALA A 26 -26.41 10.05 30.95
N LEU A 27 -25.91 9.54 32.09
CA LEU A 27 -26.66 8.62 32.96
C LEU A 27 -27.86 9.34 33.57
N SER A 28 -27.64 10.52 34.18
CA SER A 28 -28.71 11.34 34.77
C SER A 28 -29.83 11.68 33.76
N MET A 29 -29.45 12.02 32.53
CA MET A 29 -30.41 12.28 31.45
C MET A 29 -31.17 11.01 31.06
N SER A 30 -30.52 9.85 31.00
CA SER A 30 -31.18 8.59 30.65
C SER A 30 -32.16 8.10 31.71
N GLU A 31 -31.90 8.39 32.99
CA GLU A 31 -32.83 8.08 34.09
C GLU A 31 -34.05 9.01 34.08
N SER A 32 -33.86 10.26 33.62
CA SER A 32 -34.90 11.30 33.60
C SER A 32 -35.77 11.27 32.34
N HIS A 33 -35.27 10.72 31.23
CA HIS A 33 -35.94 10.72 29.94
C HIS A 33 -35.97 9.31 29.33
N ILE A 34 -37.18 8.78 29.11
CA ILE A 34 -37.42 7.44 28.52
C ILE A 34 -36.76 7.23 27.14
N SER A 35 -36.51 8.32 26.41
CA SER A 35 -36.01 8.30 25.03
C SER A 35 -34.53 8.65 24.90
N ILE A 36 -33.81 8.82 26.00
CA ILE A 36 -32.38 9.14 26.00
C ILE A 36 -31.65 8.01 26.69
N PHE A 37 -30.61 7.49 26.05
CA PHE A 37 -29.76 6.46 26.61
C PHE A 37 -28.32 6.94 26.66
N VAL A 38 -27.53 6.40 27.59
CA VAL A 38 -26.09 6.69 27.66
C VAL A 38 -25.39 6.40 26.32
N ILE A 39 -25.87 5.38 25.58
CA ILE A 39 -25.34 4.97 24.26
C ILE A 39 -25.66 5.94 23.12
N ASP A 40 -26.55 6.93 23.33
CA ASP A 40 -26.78 8.00 22.36
C ASP A 40 -25.59 8.97 22.29
N TYR A 41 -24.67 8.85 23.25
CA TYR A 41 -23.45 9.62 23.35
C TYR A 41 -22.21 8.74 23.13
N PRO A 42 -21.13 9.29 22.53
CA PRO A 42 -21.07 10.58 21.87
C PRO A 42 -21.85 10.58 20.55
N VAL A 43 -22.46 11.72 20.20
CA VAL A 43 -23.14 11.90 18.91
C VAL A 43 -22.11 11.70 17.80
N LYS A 44 -22.29 10.63 17.02
CA LYS A 44 -21.39 10.32 15.91
C LYS A 44 -21.65 11.31 14.78
N VAL A 45 -20.64 12.11 14.45
CA VAL A 45 -20.66 12.93 13.24
C VAL A 45 -20.72 12.00 12.02
N ILE A 46 -21.61 12.31 11.08
CA ILE A 46 -21.69 11.58 9.81
C ILE A 46 -20.35 11.75 9.09
N LYS A 47 -19.63 10.64 8.90
CA LYS A 47 -18.34 10.66 8.21
C LYS A 47 -18.56 10.98 6.73
N ALA A 48 -17.73 11.86 6.17
CA ALA A 48 -17.71 12.13 4.75
C ALA A 48 -17.51 10.83 3.94
N LYS A 49 -18.12 10.76 2.76
CA LYS A 49 -17.98 9.59 1.87
C LYS A 49 -16.51 9.41 1.51
N LYS A 50 -16.01 8.19 1.67
CA LYS A 50 -14.63 7.84 1.32
C LYS A 50 -14.40 8.00 -0.18
N ARG A 51 -13.24 8.53 -0.55
CA ARG A 51 -12.78 8.60 -1.94
C ARG A 51 -12.46 7.19 -2.45
N HIS A 52 -12.73 6.91 -3.72
CA HIS A 52 -12.39 5.63 -4.35
C HIS A 52 -11.30 5.89 -5.39
N ASP A 53 -10.12 5.33 -5.13
CA ASP A 53 -8.93 5.48 -5.96
C ASP A 53 -8.58 4.16 -6.63
N PHE A 54 -7.95 4.26 -7.79
CA PHE A 54 -7.50 3.11 -8.57
C PHE A 54 -6.00 3.22 -8.81
N SER A 55 -5.27 2.11 -8.75
CA SER A 55 -3.84 2.08 -9.01
C SER A 55 -3.45 0.81 -9.76
N VAL A 56 -2.46 0.92 -10.65
CA VAL A 56 -1.75 -0.24 -11.19
C VAL A 56 -0.44 -0.40 -10.43
N VAL A 57 -0.13 -1.62 -10.01
CA VAL A 57 1.10 -1.99 -9.29
C VAL A 57 1.80 -3.07 -10.09
N SER A 58 3.11 -2.92 -10.30
CA SER A 58 3.92 -3.94 -10.99
C SER A 58 5.07 -4.39 -10.12
N VAL A 59 5.04 -5.69 -9.80
CA VAL A 59 6.17 -6.39 -9.19
C VAL A 59 7.16 -6.67 -10.31
N VAL A 60 8.19 -5.83 -10.40
CA VAL A 60 9.23 -5.98 -11.43
C VAL A 60 10.34 -6.87 -10.89
N LYS A 61 10.52 -8.03 -11.52
CA LYS A 61 11.59 -8.98 -11.24
C LYS A 61 12.60 -9.00 -12.38
N ILE A 62 13.88 -8.83 -12.09
CA ILE A 62 14.96 -8.98 -13.07
C ILE A 62 15.68 -10.29 -12.84
N LEU A 63 15.89 -11.03 -13.93
CA LEU A 63 16.75 -12.20 -13.97
C LEU A 63 18.13 -11.77 -14.47
N GLU A 64 19.17 -12.06 -13.69
CA GLU A 64 20.56 -11.83 -14.09
C GLU A 64 21.20 -13.17 -14.48
N GLU A 65 21.79 -13.23 -15.67
CA GLU A 65 22.66 -14.34 -16.06
C GLU A 65 24.01 -14.18 -15.36
N GLN A 66 24.41 -15.15 -14.53
CA GLN A 66 25.78 -15.24 -14.00
C GLN A 66 26.60 -16.25 -14.81
N ASP A 67 27.90 -15.97 -14.93
CA ASP A 67 28.88 -16.87 -15.52
C ASP A 67 28.82 -18.26 -14.87
N ILE A 68 28.69 -19.29 -15.71
CA ILE A 68 28.51 -20.73 -15.41
C ILE A 68 29.66 -21.33 -14.56
N SER A 69 30.70 -20.54 -14.24
CA SER A 69 31.90 -20.96 -13.52
C SER A 69 31.73 -21.17 -12.00
N LYS A 70 30.61 -20.71 -11.40
CA LYS A 70 30.33 -20.84 -9.95
C LYS A 70 29.00 -21.53 -9.63
N GLY A 71 28.60 -22.52 -10.42
CA GLY A 71 27.35 -23.27 -10.15
C GLY A 71 26.10 -22.43 -10.44
N SER A 72 25.06 -23.09 -10.94
CA SER A 72 23.89 -22.45 -11.53
C SER A 72 22.98 -21.81 -10.47
N GLN A 73 23.34 -20.64 -9.94
CA GLN A 73 22.44 -19.81 -9.13
C GLN A 73 21.98 -18.62 -9.97
N TYR A 74 20.73 -18.68 -10.44
CA TYR A 74 20.06 -17.51 -11.00
C TYR A 74 19.80 -16.53 -9.85
N ASN A 75 20.52 -15.41 -9.81
CA ASN A 75 20.15 -14.36 -8.88
C ASN A 75 19.00 -13.57 -9.49
N SER A 76 18.02 -13.23 -8.65
CA SER A 76 16.89 -12.42 -9.09
C SER A 76 16.67 -11.26 -8.16
N ARG A 77 16.30 -10.12 -8.75
CA ARG A 77 16.16 -8.86 -8.02
C ARG A 77 14.79 -8.25 -8.26
N PHE A 78 14.32 -7.51 -7.27
CA PHE A 78 13.06 -6.77 -7.34
C PHE A 78 13.32 -5.27 -7.26
N LEU A 79 12.54 -4.51 -8.03
CA LEU A 79 12.56 -3.06 -7.98
C LEU A 79 11.65 -2.56 -6.86
N LEU A 80 12.20 -1.75 -5.96
CA LEU A 80 11.42 -0.96 -5.02
C LEU A 80 11.64 0.53 -5.26
N VAL A 81 10.57 1.30 -5.11
CA VAL A 81 10.53 2.75 -5.27
C VAL A 81 10.14 3.35 -3.92
N LYS A 82 10.83 4.41 -3.49
CA LYS A 82 10.49 5.12 -2.26
C LYS A 82 9.41 6.15 -2.56
N ARG A 83 8.35 6.17 -1.77
CA ARG A 83 7.28 7.17 -1.91
C ARG A 83 7.82 8.58 -1.64
N PRO A 84 7.38 9.59 -2.40
CA PRO A 84 7.88 10.95 -2.26
C PRO A 84 7.56 11.54 -0.88
N ASN A 85 8.27 12.60 -0.51
CA ASN A 85 8.20 13.24 0.81
C ASN A 85 6.87 13.96 1.15
N LYS A 86 5.83 13.79 0.33
CA LYS A 86 4.51 14.39 0.51
C LYS A 86 3.41 13.39 0.14
N GLY A 87 2.31 13.43 0.90
CA GLY A 87 1.10 12.66 0.62
C GLY A 87 0.92 11.46 1.54
N LEU A 88 0.30 10.41 1.02
CA LEU A 88 -0.02 9.19 1.77
C LEU A 88 1.21 8.26 1.82
N LEU A 89 1.50 7.69 3.01
CA LEU A 89 2.57 6.70 3.22
C LEU A 89 3.96 7.22 2.81
N VAL A 90 4.28 8.45 3.19
CA VAL A 90 5.57 9.11 2.90
C VAL A 90 6.74 8.25 3.37
N ASP A 91 7.82 8.23 2.58
CA ASP A 91 9.10 7.56 2.86
C ASP A 91 9.05 6.03 2.98
N LEU A 92 7.90 5.40 2.75
CA LEU A 92 7.79 3.95 2.66
C LEU A 92 8.24 3.44 1.28
N TRP A 93 8.80 2.24 1.28
CA TRP A 93 9.15 1.52 0.06
C TRP A 93 7.95 0.77 -0.48
N GLU A 94 7.73 0.85 -1.78
CA GLU A 94 6.66 0.14 -2.48
C GLU A 94 7.15 -0.41 -3.82
N PHE A 95 6.40 -1.36 -4.37
CA PHE A 95 6.56 -1.71 -5.77
C PHE A 95 6.12 -0.56 -6.67
N PRO A 96 6.70 -0.42 -7.87
CA PRO A 96 6.28 0.57 -8.86
C PRO A 96 4.76 0.62 -9.00
N SER A 97 4.19 1.79 -8.70
CA SER A 97 2.74 1.98 -8.74
C SER A 97 2.36 3.32 -9.36
N VAL A 98 1.24 3.34 -10.07
CA VAL A 98 0.71 4.55 -10.73
C VAL A 98 -0.79 4.66 -10.47
N LEU A 99 -1.21 5.84 -9.98
CA LEU A 99 -2.63 6.15 -9.80
C LEU A 99 -3.33 6.29 -11.16
N LEU A 100 -4.56 5.80 -11.22
CA LEU A 100 -5.42 5.79 -12.40
C LEU A 100 -6.63 6.70 -12.16
N ASP A 101 -7.12 7.33 -13.22
CA ASP A 101 -8.31 8.20 -13.21
C ASP A 101 -9.63 7.40 -13.27
N GLY A 102 -9.66 6.22 -12.64
CA GLY A 102 -10.80 5.29 -12.68
C GLY A 102 -10.42 3.84 -12.98
N GLU A 103 -11.45 3.00 -13.13
CA GLU A 103 -11.27 1.64 -13.65
C GLU A 103 -10.85 1.70 -15.12
N THR A 104 -9.82 0.92 -15.46
CA THR A 104 -9.25 0.89 -16.81
C THR A 104 -9.01 -0.55 -17.25
N ASP A 105 -9.04 -0.78 -18.55
CA ASP A 105 -8.76 -2.09 -19.12
C ASP A 105 -7.29 -2.50 -18.92
N ARG A 106 -6.99 -3.78 -19.19
CA ARG A 106 -5.64 -4.34 -19.02
C ARG A 106 -4.60 -3.64 -19.89
N ALA A 107 -4.92 -3.30 -21.13
CA ALA A 107 -3.95 -2.70 -22.04
C ALA A 107 -3.59 -1.27 -21.61
N THR A 108 -4.57 -0.50 -21.15
CA THR A 108 -4.32 0.85 -20.60
C THR A 108 -3.44 0.79 -19.35
N ARG A 109 -3.73 -0.12 -18.40
CA ARG A 109 -2.91 -0.32 -17.20
C ARG A 109 -1.44 -0.67 -17.54
N ARG A 110 -1.24 -1.59 -18.49
CA ARG A 110 0.09 -1.98 -18.97
C ARG A 110 0.85 -0.83 -19.62
N LYS A 111 0.20 -0.05 -20.48
CA LYS A 111 0.83 1.14 -21.10
C LYS A 111 1.25 2.16 -20.06
N THR A 112 0.40 2.43 -19.05
CA THR A 112 0.68 3.37 -17.98
C THR A 112 1.91 2.95 -17.18
N ILE A 113 1.98 1.67 -16.77
CA ILE A 113 3.12 1.20 -15.99
C ILE A 113 4.39 1.09 -16.86
N ASP A 114 4.29 0.68 -18.13
CA ASP A 114 5.44 0.62 -19.04
C ASP A 114 6.05 2.02 -19.23
N HIS A 115 5.21 3.05 -19.34
CA HIS A 115 5.68 4.44 -19.39
C HIS A 115 6.40 4.85 -18.10
N PHE A 116 5.84 4.51 -16.94
CA PHE A 116 6.44 4.80 -15.64
C PHE A 116 7.79 4.08 -15.43
N LEU A 117 7.90 2.83 -15.90
CA LEU A 117 9.13 2.04 -15.76
C LEU A 117 10.32 2.62 -16.54
N LYS A 118 10.06 3.43 -17.59
CA LYS A 118 11.11 4.16 -18.32
C LYS A 118 11.87 5.14 -17.41
N SER A 119 11.24 5.69 -16.38
CA SER A 119 11.90 6.54 -15.37
C SER A 119 12.98 5.80 -14.57
N PHE A 120 12.91 4.47 -14.51
CA PHE A 120 13.90 3.61 -13.85
C PHE A 120 14.88 2.98 -14.84
N LYS A 121 14.97 3.54 -16.06
CA LYS A 121 15.77 3.02 -17.18
C LYS A 121 15.35 1.60 -17.58
N LEU A 122 14.09 1.22 -17.36
CA LEU A 122 13.52 -0.05 -17.81
C LEU A 122 12.63 0.21 -19.02
N ASP A 123 13.16 -0.08 -20.21
CA ASP A 123 12.46 0.08 -21.47
C ASP A 123 12.44 -1.25 -22.23
N THR A 124 11.27 -1.88 -22.29
CA THR A 124 11.05 -3.18 -22.94
C THR A 124 11.30 -3.16 -24.44
N GLU A 125 11.31 -1.99 -25.07
CA GLU A 125 11.61 -1.83 -26.50
C GLU A 125 13.12 -1.70 -26.75
N LYS A 126 13.88 -1.22 -25.76
CA LYS A 126 15.30 -0.87 -25.94
C LYS A 126 16.24 -1.79 -25.19
N ASN A 127 16.16 -1.79 -23.86
CA ASN A 127 17.19 -2.36 -22.99
C ASN A 127 16.71 -3.54 -22.14
N CYS A 128 15.43 -3.86 -22.17
CA CYS A 128 14.86 -5.03 -21.50
C CYS A 128 14.19 -5.97 -22.51
N SER A 129 14.14 -7.25 -22.19
CA SER A 129 13.26 -8.24 -22.83
C SER A 129 12.32 -8.82 -21.79
N ILE A 130 11.03 -8.91 -22.12
CA ILE A 130 10.03 -9.50 -21.25
C ILE A 130 10.18 -11.02 -21.30
N VAL A 131 10.44 -11.64 -20.15
CA VAL A 131 10.48 -13.09 -19.96
C VAL A 131 9.07 -13.61 -19.72
N SER A 132 8.35 -12.98 -18.78
CA SER A 132 6.93 -13.24 -18.54
C SER A 132 6.24 -11.99 -18.00
N ARG A 133 4.93 -11.91 -18.22
CA ARG A 133 4.09 -10.83 -17.69
C ARG A 133 2.69 -11.32 -17.38
N GLU A 134 2.37 -11.41 -16.10
CA GLU A 134 1.16 -12.05 -15.59
C GLU A 134 0.35 -11.07 -14.74
N ASP A 135 -0.98 -11.14 -14.84
CA ASP A 135 -1.84 -10.39 -13.94
C ASP A 135 -2.02 -11.25 -12.68
N VAL A 136 -1.56 -10.74 -11.54
CA VAL A 136 -1.56 -11.46 -10.27
C VAL A 136 -2.92 -11.36 -9.58
N GLY A 137 -3.64 -10.27 -9.84
CA GLY A 137 -5.00 -10.09 -9.35
C GLY A 137 -5.30 -8.65 -8.93
N GLU A 138 -6.36 -8.52 -8.13
CA GLU A 138 -6.84 -7.24 -7.62
C GLU A 138 -6.82 -7.26 -6.09
N CYS A 139 -6.40 -6.17 -5.48
CA CYS A 139 -6.37 -6.00 -4.02
C CYS A 139 -7.02 -4.67 -3.64
N VAL A 140 -7.85 -4.66 -2.60
CA VAL A 140 -8.47 -3.43 -2.07
C VAL A 140 -7.89 -3.12 -0.70
N HIS A 141 -7.24 -1.96 -0.58
CA HIS A 141 -6.77 -1.44 0.70
C HIS A 141 -7.70 -0.31 1.18
N VAL A 142 -8.20 -0.45 2.41
CA VAL A 142 -9.16 0.49 3.00
C VAL A 142 -8.46 1.36 4.05
N PHE A 143 -8.21 2.62 3.71
CA PHE A 143 -7.80 3.66 4.64
C PHE A 143 -9.03 4.32 5.32
N THR A 144 -8.77 5.19 6.29
CA THR A 144 -9.81 5.97 6.97
C THR A 144 -10.67 6.77 5.99
N HIS A 145 -10.07 7.34 4.95
CA HIS A 145 -10.74 8.24 4.00
C HIS A 145 -10.66 7.79 2.54
N ILE A 146 -9.96 6.69 2.23
CA ILE A 146 -9.68 6.24 0.87
C ILE A 146 -9.94 4.73 0.76
N HIS A 147 -10.65 4.33 -0.28
CA HIS A 147 -10.74 2.95 -0.76
C HIS A 147 -9.87 2.83 -2.00
N LEU A 148 -8.70 2.20 -1.87
CA LEU A 148 -7.73 2.05 -2.95
C LEU A 148 -7.85 0.66 -3.57
N LYS A 149 -8.31 0.57 -4.82
CA LYS A 149 -8.33 -0.66 -5.62
C LYS A 149 -7.05 -0.73 -6.46
N MET A 150 -6.25 -1.76 -6.23
CA MET A 150 -4.97 -1.98 -6.88
C MET A 150 -5.06 -3.17 -7.82
N TYR A 151 -4.57 -2.99 -9.04
CA TYR A 151 -4.41 -4.04 -10.02
C TYR A 151 -2.93 -4.45 -10.06
N ALA A 152 -2.63 -5.67 -9.62
CA ALA A 152 -1.26 -6.15 -9.50
C ALA A 152 -0.86 -7.01 -10.71
N GLU A 153 0.33 -6.75 -11.25
CA GLU A 153 1.00 -7.62 -12.21
C GLU A 153 2.39 -8.04 -11.73
N LEU A 154 2.85 -9.18 -12.23
CA LEU A 154 4.23 -9.64 -12.13
C LEU A 154 4.87 -9.47 -13.50
N LEU A 155 5.93 -8.66 -13.57
CA LEU A 155 6.70 -8.41 -14.78
C LEU A 155 8.11 -8.95 -14.59
N VAL A 156 8.43 -10.04 -15.27
CA VAL A 156 9.76 -10.64 -15.26
C VAL A 156 10.53 -10.19 -16.49
N LEU A 157 11.68 -9.55 -16.27
CA LEU A 157 12.53 -8.97 -17.30
C LEU A 157 13.92 -9.62 -17.30
N HIS A 158 14.52 -9.62 -18.48
CA HIS A 158 15.95 -9.85 -18.66
C HIS A 158 16.57 -8.60 -19.30
N LEU A 159 17.77 -8.22 -18.87
CA LEU A 159 18.46 -7.04 -19.40
C LEU A 159 19.20 -7.38 -20.68
N LYS A 160 19.14 -6.49 -21.67
CA LYS A 160 19.87 -6.62 -22.93
C LYS A 160 21.27 -6.02 -22.81
N GLY A 161 22.25 -6.64 -23.49
CA GLY A 161 23.53 -6.00 -23.81
C GLY A 161 24.49 -5.77 -22.62
N GLY A 162 24.46 -6.61 -21.58
CA GLY A 162 25.39 -6.50 -20.45
C GLY A 162 25.19 -5.24 -19.60
N MET A 163 24.02 -4.60 -19.70
CA MET A 163 23.66 -3.44 -18.90
C MET A 163 23.70 -3.81 -17.42
N LYS A 164 24.70 -3.29 -16.70
CA LYS A 164 24.75 -3.39 -15.23
C LYS A 164 23.86 -2.31 -14.64
N ILE A 165 22.92 -2.71 -13.79
CA ILE A 165 22.06 -1.76 -13.10
C ILE A 165 22.83 -1.18 -11.91
N SER A 166 22.77 0.14 -11.74
CA SER A 166 23.21 0.78 -10.49
C SER A 166 22.27 0.38 -9.37
N TYR A 167 22.81 -0.06 -8.24
CA TYR A 167 22.03 -0.62 -7.12
C TYR A 167 21.04 0.37 -6.51
N GLU A 168 21.37 1.66 -6.57
CA GLU A 168 20.61 2.74 -5.95
C GLU A 168 20.65 3.99 -6.85
N ASN A 169 19.58 4.78 -6.78
CA ASN A 169 19.60 6.16 -7.21
C ASN A 169 19.18 7.06 -6.03
N GLU A 170 20.14 7.80 -5.50
CA GLU A 170 19.95 8.77 -4.40
C GLU A 170 19.86 10.23 -4.89
N ASP A 171 19.61 10.46 -6.18
CA ASP A 171 19.42 11.83 -6.68
C ASP A 171 18.20 12.49 -6.03
N LYS A 172 18.44 13.51 -5.21
CA LYS A 172 17.42 14.27 -4.45
C LYS A 172 16.37 14.97 -5.32
N GLU A 173 16.64 15.14 -6.61
CA GLU A 173 15.70 15.74 -7.58
C GLU A 173 14.86 14.70 -8.33
N THR A 174 15.21 13.40 -8.25
CA THR A 174 14.52 12.32 -8.96
C THR A 174 13.92 11.31 -7.98
N MET A 175 13.01 10.46 -8.47
CA MET A 175 12.37 9.43 -7.66
C MET A 175 13.42 8.45 -7.11
N THR A 176 13.50 8.28 -5.79
CA THR A 176 14.43 7.33 -5.16
C THR A 176 13.98 5.89 -5.38
N TRP A 177 14.89 5.01 -5.81
CA TRP A 177 14.62 3.59 -6.04
C TRP A 177 15.84 2.73 -5.73
N ARG A 178 15.61 1.44 -5.46
CA ARG A 178 16.66 0.45 -5.21
C ARG A 178 16.27 -0.95 -5.71
N TRP A 179 17.30 -1.76 -5.97
CA TRP A 179 17.14 -3.19 -6.20
C TRP A 179 17.34 -3.97 -4.92
N ILE A 180 16.49 -4.95 -4.69
CA ILE A 180 16.65 -5.90 -3.58
C ILE A 180 16.77 -7.32 -4.12
N ASP A 181 17.72 -8.08 -3.60
CA ASP A 181 17.85 -9.50 -3.94
C ASP A 181 16.64 -10.28 -3.40
N SER A 182 16.25 -11.34 -4.09
CA SER A 182 15.11 -12.18 -3.70
C SER A 182 15.23 -12.78 -2.30
N GLU A 183 16.46 -13.01 -1.82
CA GLU A 183 16.73 -13.52 -0.48
C GLU A 183 16.47 -12.47 0.61
N ALA A 184 16.71 -11.18 0.31
CA ALA A 184 16.43 -10.08 1.24
C ALA A 184 14.93 -9.84 1.44
N PHE A 185 14.09 -10.29 0.50
CA PHE A 185 12.64 -10.20 0.59
C PHE A 185 12.06 -11.05 1.74
N GLN A 186 12.75 -12.13 2.13
CA GLN A 186 12.33 -13.00 3.24
C GLN A 186 12.69 -12.45 4.63
N ALA A 187 13.56 -11.43 4.71
CA ALA A 187 14.05 -10.89 5.98
C ALA A 187 13.15 -9.78 6.57
N TRP A 188 11.99 -9.51 5.96
CA TRP A 188 11.08 -8.41 6.33
C TRP A 188 9.77 -8.89 6.96
N ASP A 189 9.65 -10.20 7.27
CA ASP A 189 8.59 -10.78 8.12
C ASP A 189 8.99 -10.78 9.60
#